data_AF-A0A072N3G0-F1
#
_entry.id   AF-A0A072N3G0-F1
#
_cell.length_a   1.000
_cell.length_b   1.000
_cell.length_c   1.000
_cell.angle_alpha   90.00
_cell.angle_beta   90.00
_cell.angle_gamma   90.00
#
_symmetry.space_group_name_H-M   'P 1'
#
loop_
_entity.id
_entity.type
_entity.pdbx_description
1 polymer ?
#
loop_
_entity_poly.entity_id
_entity_poly.type
_entity_poly.pdbx_seq_one_letter_code
_entity_poly.pdbx_strand_id
1 'polypeptide(L)'
;MSKRVLLISYYFYPDVAIGAKRPSQLVKALIAEGWSVDVITNRLGAAEEECRRGSSDYGEILSIYHHPGILNPTWKFLKRLKQRISKSTGVESTQEQKHELTEAQSTHASGLKRWLLWLRSHIFSLQSLFSETKAWAALSLARILLLWSTRRKYDLVISTSPPDSVHFLGLISKKLFNAPLITDLRDPLIMWEEVDPQTVTKFRQSFEESMEKTYYKNSDHIVVTSPRLEAELLHNHGLKVGSVTTIYNGFDGKISDAIVPVMPPVKGVFAGNLYFKRNPIPLFEAIKELKKNNIVNGDVFRFDFYGDCAIWNGIDLREWLEENGIDDIVSIKGLISPQEVESILGQYHILLNFTQFQPRQIPAKTFEYLRFPGRMLLISEPGSDAANLVKDDELGVVVAPDRDSICRELKTIIDGCESELRIDREEMSRRMKYSRELQNRRYVALAERVAFKESL
;
A
#
# COMPACT_ATOMS: atom_id res chain seq x y z
N MET A 1 20.94 -26.00 -18.19
CA MET A 1 19.49 -25.77 -18.37
C MET A 1 19.22 -24.34 -17.91
N SER A 2 18.41 -23.54 -18.60
CA SER A 2 18.10 -22.19 -18.11
C SER A 2 17.16 -22.27 -16.92
N LYS A 3 17.48 -21.55 -15.83
CA LYS A 3 16.62 -21.45 -14.65
C LYS A 3 15.31 -20.77 -15.05
N ARG A 4 14.15 -21.30 -14.65
CA ARG A 4 12.84 -20.74 -15.02
C ARG A 4 11.93 -20.54 -13.82
N VAL A 5 11.29 -19.37 -13.74
CA VAL A 5 10.38 -19.00 -12.66
C VAL A 5 9.01 -18.59 -13.20
N LEU A 6 7.96 -19.06 -12.52
CA LEU A 6 6.59 -18.59 -12.72
C LEU A 6 6.27 -17.54 -11.66
N LEU A 7 6.06 -16.29 -12.08
CA LEU A 7 5.63 -15.21 -11.21
C LEU A 7 4.13 -14.94 -11.39
N ILE A 8 3.38 -14.93 -10.29
CA ILE A 8 1.94 -14.68 -10.27
C ILE A 8 1.70 -13.38 -9.52
N SER A 9 1.31 -12.34 -10.24
CA SER A 9 1.04 -11.00 -9.70
C SER A 9 -0.17 -10.41 -10.39
N TYR A 10 -1.17 -9.93 -9.66
CA TYR A 10 -2.32 -9.28 -10.29
C TYR A 10 -1.96 -7.93 -10.91
N TYR A 11 -1.20 -7.11 -10.17
CA TYR A 11 -0.71 -5.82 -10.63
C TYR A 11 0.70 -5.99 -11.19
N PHE A 12 0.90 -5.66 -12.45
CA PHE A 12 2.19 -5.83 -13.12
C PHE A 12 2.32 -4.86 -14.29
N TYR A 13 3.55 -4.55 -14.66
CA TYR A 13 3.90 -3.66 -15.77
C TYR A 13 2.95 -3.78 -16.99
N PRO A 14 2.54 -2.67 -17.61
CA PRO A 14 2.81 -1.26 -17.27
C PRO A 14 1.74 -0.64 -16.34
N ASP A 15 1.08 -1.43 -15.50
CA ASP A 15 0.06 -0.92 -14.57
C ASP A 15 0.64 0.19 -13.67
N VAL A 16 -0.08 1.31 -13.56
CA VAL A 16 0.32 2.50 -12.79
C VAL A 16 0.14 2.31 -11.28
N ALA A 17 -0.58 1.26 -10.86
CA ALA A 17 -0.77 0.95 -9.45
C ALA A 17 0.59 0.80 -8.75
N ILE A 18 0.72 1.35 -7.54
CA ILE A 18 1.93 1.18 -6.71
C ILE A 18 2.26 -0.31 -6.50
N GLY A 19 1.22 -1.14 -6.49
CA GLY A 19 1.28 -2.59 -6.44
C GLY A 19 2.01 -3.26 -7.62
N ALA A 20 2.23 -2.57 -8.75
CA ALA A 20 2.94 -3.13 -9.89
C ALA A 20 4.46 -2.90 -9.82
N LYS A 21 4.95 -1.90 -9.07
CA LYS A 21 6.38 -1.50 -9.08
C LYS A 21 7.30 -2.64 -8.66
N ARG A 22 7.12 -3.17 -7.44
CA ARG A 22 7.96 -4.24 -6.87
C ARG A 22 8.05 -5.48 -7.76
N PRO A 23 6.94 -6.14 -8.16
CA PRO A 23 7.04 -7.33 -9.00
C PRO A 23 7.67 -7.05 -10.36
N SER A 24 7.39 -5.90 -10.98
CA SER A 24 7.98 -5.53 -12.27
C SER A 24 9.50 -5.36 -12.19
N GLN A 25 10.00 -4.71 -11.15
CA GLN A 25 11.45 -4.55 -10.95
C GLN A 25 12.12 -5.86 -10.52
N LEU A 26 11.43 -6.72 -9.77
CA LEU A 26 11.93 -8.04 -9.42
C LEU A 26 12.13 -8.91 -10.67
N VAL A 27 11.19 -8.89 -11.62
CA VAL A 27 11.34 -9.62 -12.89
C VAL A 27 12.58 -9.17 -13.67
N LYS A 28 12.81 -7.86 -13.76
CA LYS A 28 14.03 -7.31 -14.38
C LYS A 28 15.29 -7.84 -13.71
N ALA A 29 15.33 -7.86 -12.38
CA ALA A 29 16.47 -8.38 -11.62
C ALA A 29 16.67 -9.88 -11.83
N LEU A 30 15.60 -10.69 -11.87
CA LEU A 30 15.67 -12.12 -12.17
C LEU A 30 16.22 -12.38 -13.57
N ILE A 31 15.75 -11.64 -14.58
CA ILE A 31 16.23 -11.78 -15.97
C ILE A 31 17.71 -11.38 -16.08
N ALA A 32 18.13 -10.32 -15.39
CA ALA A 32 19.52 -9.91 -15.33
C ALA A 32 20.45 -11.00 -14.77
N GLU A 33 19.96 -11.83 -13.84
CA GLU A 33 20.65 -13.00 -13.28
C GLU A 33 20.40 -14.30 -14.09
N GLY A 34 19.91 -14.18 -15.32
CA GLY A 34 19.78 -15.31 -16.26
C GLY A 34 18.53 -16.17 -16.10
N TRP A 35 17.53 -15.74 -15.32
CA TRP A 35 16.26 -16.44 -15.21
C TRP A 35 15.37 -16.20 -16.44
N SER A 36 14.77 -17.27 -16.94
CA SER A 36 13.58 -17.18 -17.81
C SER A 36 12.35 -16.95 -16.92
N VAL A 37 11.60 -15.87 -17.17
CA VAL A 37 10.45 -15.50 -16.33
C VAL A 37 9.16 -15.57 -17.13
N ASP A 38 8.16 -16.27 -16.60
CA ASP A 38 6.79 -16.22 -17.08
C ASP A 38 5.91 -15.52 -16.04
N VAL A 39 5.13 -14.54 -16.47
CA VAL A 39 4.33 -13.71 -15.57
C VAL A 39 2.84 -13.91 -15.84
N ILE A 40 2.06 -14.34 -14.85
CA ILE A 40 0.59 -14.35 -14.92
C ILE A 40 0.07 -13.08 -14.24
N THR A 41 -0.64 -12.25 -15.00
CA THR A 41 -1.14 -10.94 -14.53
C THR A 41 -2.52 -10.59 -15.06
N ASN A 42 -3.15 -9.55 -14.50
CA ASN A 42 -4.37 -8.98 -15.06
C ASN A 42 -4.15 -8.48 -16.50
N ARG A 43 -5.19 -8.53 -17.33
CA ARG A 43 -5.20 -7.87 -18.64
C ARG A 43 -5.55 -6.40 -18.47
N LEU A 44 -4.80 -5.54 -19.16
CA LEU A 44 -4.99 -4.09 -19.18
C LEU A 44 -5.64 -3.64 -20.51
N GLY A 45 -5.69 -2.32 -20.73
CA GLY A 45 -6.18 -1.71 -21.97
C GLY A 45 -5.32 -2.04 -23.19
N ALA A 46 -5.81 -1.70 -24.38
CA ALA A 46 -5.16 -2.07 -25.64
C ALA A 46 -3.74 -1.48 -25.77
N ALA A 47 -3.54 -0.23 -25.33
CA ALA A 47 -2.25 0.45 -25.38
C ALA A 47 -1.23 -0.19 -24.43
N GLU A 48 -1.65 -0.55 -23.21
CA GLU A 48 -0.81 -1.22 -22.23
C GLU A 48 -0.42 -2.63 -22.70
N GLU A 49 -1.33 -3.35 -23.33
CA GLU A 49 -1.04 -4.68 -23.90
C GLU A 49 -0.10 -4.60 -25.12
N GLU A 50 -0.16 -3.53 -25.92
CA GLU A 50 0.82 -3.28 -26.98
C GLU A 50 2.21 -3.02 -26.39
N CYS A 51 2.29 -2.23 -25.32
CA CYS A 51 3.52 -2.00 -24.57
C CYS A 51 4.13 -3.31 -24.02
N ARG A 52 3.29 -4.23 -23.53
CA ARG A 52 3.73 -5.57 -23.06
C ARG A 52 4.35 -6.40 -24.19
N ARG A 53 3.77 -6.39 -25.40
CA ARG A 53 4.30 -7.16 -26.55
C ARG A 53 5.66 -6.66 -27.02
N GLY A 54 5.94 -5.37 -26.85
CA GLY A 54 7.19 -4.75 -27.28
C GLY A 54 8.36 -4.87 -26.28
N SER A 55 8.14 -5.38 -25.07
CA SER A 55 9.16 -5.35 -24.00
C SER A 55 9.68 -6.74 -23.66
N SER A 56 10.96 -6.99 -23.95
CA SER A 56 11.70 -8.19 -23.52
C SER A 56 12.12 -8.15 -22.06
N ASP A 57 12.13 -6.96 -21.43
CA ASP A 57 12.66 -6.74 -20.09
C ASP A 57 11.81 -7.36 -18.96
N TYR A 58 10.61 -7.85 -19.29
CA TYR A 58 9.63 -8.35 -18.33
C TYR A 58 9.24 -9.82 -18.55
N GLY A 59 10.00 -10.55 -19.38
CA GLY A 59 9.75 -11.97 -19.64
C GLY A 59 8.48 -12.24 -20.45
N GLU A 60 7.99 -13.48 -20.42
CA GLU A 60 6.75 -13.86 -21.11
C GLU A 60 5.54 -13.47 -20.26
N ILE A 61 4.87 -12.38 -20.65
CA ILE A 61 3.68 -11.89 -19.95
C ILE A 61 2.42 -12.61 -20.47
N LEU A 62 1.71 -13.25 -19.55
CA LEU A 62 0.45 -13.94 -19.75
C LEU A 62 -0.70 -13.12 -19.15
N SER A 63 -1.21 -12.19 -19.94
CA SER A 63 -2.31 -11.30 -19.56
C SER A 63 -3.65 -12.05 -19.51
N ILE A 64 -4.25 -12.13 -18.33
CA ILE A 64 -5.52 -12.82 -18.09
C ILE A 64 -6.66 -11.82 -17.93
N TYR A 65 -7.71 -12.02 -18.72
CA TYR A 65 -8.92 -11.21 -18.62
C TYR A 65 -9.53 -11.34 -17.22
N HIS A 66 -9.93 -10.22 -16.63
CA HIS A 66 -10.75 -10.20 -15.43
C HIS A 66 -12.18 -9.87 -15.85
N HIS A 67 -13.13 -10.75 -15.55
CA HIS A 67 -14.55 -10.42 -15.74
C HIS A 67 -14.98 -9.47 -14.62
N PRO A 68 -15.85 -8.47 -14.87
CA PRO A 68 -16.38 -7.54 -13.85
C PRO A 68 -17.33 -8.20 -12.82
N GLY A 69 -17.14 -9.49 -12.53
CA GLY A 69 -17.95 -10.33 -11.66
C GLY A 69 -19.15 -10.98 -12.36
N ILE A 70 -19.53 -12.19 -11.91
CA ILE A 70 -20.74 -12.92 -12.37
C ILE A 70 -22.02 -12.31 -11.76
N LEU A 71 -21.90 -11.60 -10.62
CA LEU A 71 -23.02 -11.07 -9.82
C LEU A 71 -23.26 -9.55 -9.96
N ASN A 72 -22.50 -8.86 -10.82
CA ASN A 72 -22.76 -7.46 -11.16
C ASN A 72 -24.15 -7.23 -11.82
N PRO A 73 -24.65 -8.13 -12.72
CA PRO A 73 -25.99 -7.97 -13.29
C PRO A 73 -27.12 -8.19 -12.26
N THR A 74 -26.98 -9.12 -11.31
CA THR A 74 -27.97 -9.35 -10.25
C THR A 74 -28.05 -8.16 -9.28
N TRP A 75 -26.93 -7.49 -9.02
CA TRP A 75 -26.92 -6.25 -8.22
C TRP A 75 -27.52 -5.06 -8.97
N LYS A 76 -27.24 -4.88 -10.27
CA LYS A 76 -27.95 -3.86 -11.09
C LYS A 76 -29.46 -4.12 -11.09
N PHE A 77 -29.87 -5.38 -11.14
CA PHE A 77 -31.27 -5.78 -11.05
C PHE A 77 -31.88 -5.49 -9.66
N LEU A 78 -31.20 -5.87 -8.57
CA LEU A 78 -31.63 -5.59 -7.18
C LEU A 78 -31.64 -4.09 -6.86
N LYS A 79 -30.68 -3.32 -7.39
CA LYS A 79 -30.60 -1.85 -7.25
C LYS A 79 -31.75 -1.18 -8.01
N ARG A 80 -32.11 -1.68 -9.20
CA ARG A 80 -33.31 -1.27 -9.95
C ARG A 80 -34.60 -1.63 -9.21
N LEU A 81 -34.67 -2.80 -8.58
CA LEU A 81 -35.82 -3.23 -7.77
C LEU A 81 -35.98 -2.32 -6.54
N LYS A 82 -34.88 -2.02 -5.85
CA LYS A 82 -34.84 -1.12 -4.69
C LYS A 82 -35.21 0.32 -5.06
N GLN A 83 -34.76 0.82 -6.22
CA GLN A 83 -35.17 2.14 -6.74
C GLN A 83 -36.66 2.18 -7.10
N ARG A 84 -37.24 1.08 -7.58
CA ARG A 84 -38.69 0.97 -7.83
C ARG A 84 -39.52 0.95 -6.54
N ILE A 85 -39.05 0.25 -5.50
CA ILE A 85 -39.70 0.22 -4.18
C ILE A 85 -39.55 1.57 -3.46
N SER A 86 -38.38 2.21 -3.55
CA SER A 86 -38.12 3.54 -2.99
C SER A 86 -38.98 4.63 -3.66
N LYS A 87 -39.27 4.49 -4.96
CA LYS A 87 -40.22 5.37 -5.67
C LYS A 87 -41.68 5.14 -5.27
N SER A 88 -42.04 3.98 -4.72
CA SER A 88 -43.40 3.72 -4.24
C SER A 88 -43.63 4.10 -2.78
N THR A 89 -42.58 4.35 -2.00
CA THR A 89 -42.69 4.68 -0.56
C THR A 89 -42.35 6.13 -0.21
N GLY A 90 -42.00 6.99 -1.17
CA GLY A 90 -41.95 8.45 -0.96
C GLY A 90 -41.09 8.93 0.22
N VAL A 91 -39.96 8.28 0.50
CA VAL A 91 -38.99 8.75 1.50
C VAL A 91 -37.67 9.05 0.81
N GLU A 92 -37.48 10.32 0.44
CA GLU A 92 -36.14 10.87 0.21
C GLU A 92 -35.56 11.30 1.57
N SER A 93 -34.43 10.71 1.95
CA SER A 93 -33.69 11.11 3.14
C SER A 93 -32.23 11.35 2.79
N THR A 94 -31.80 12.60 2.99
CA THR A 94 -30.45 13.15 2.80
C THR A 94 -29.42 12.43 3.68
N GLN A 95 -28.17 12.34 3.22
CA GLN A 95 -27.11 11.54 3.85
C GLN A 95 -26.68 11.99 5.25
N GLU A 96 -26.93 13.24 5.64
CA GLU A 96 -26.51 13.80 6.94
C GLU A 96 -27.28 13.24 8.14
N GLN A 97 -28.54 12.82 7.98
CA GLN A 97 -29.32 12.23 9.09
C GLN A 97 -28.92 10.80 9.46
N LYS A 98 -28.03 10.14 8.69
CA LYS A 98 -27.68 8.73 8.93
C LYS A 98 -26.70 8.52 10.08
N HIS A 99 -25.90 9.50 10.48
CA HIS A 99 -24.93 9.28 11.55
C HIS A 99 -25.52 9.48 12.95
N GLU A 100 -26.36 10.49 13.18
CA GLU A 100 -26.95 10.73 14.51
C GLU A 100 -28.14 9.81 14.86
N LEU A 101 -28.89 9.32 13.85
CA LEU A 101 -30.01 8.39 14.09
C LEU A 101 -29.56 6.95 14.39
N THR A 102 -28.29 6.61 14.17
CA THR A 102 -27.81 5.21 14.31
C THR A 102 -27.35 4.91 15.74
N GLU A 103 -26.88 5.90 16.51
CA GLU A 103 -26.51 5.70 17.92
C GLU A 103 -27.72 5.82 18.87
N ALA A 104 -28.68 6.69 18.58
CA ALA A 104 -29.84 6.92 19.45
C ALA A 104 -31.01 5.91 19.30
N GLN A 105 -30.99 5.02 18.30
CA GLN A 105 -32.08 4.03 18.05
C GLN A 105 -31.72 2.57 18.34
N SER A 106 -30.61 2.33 19.03
CA SER A 106 -30.10 0.97 19.32
C SER A 106 -30.90 0.19 20.37
N THR A 107 -31.88 0.80 21.05
CA THR A 107 -32.63 0.15 22.13
C THR A 107 -33.98 -0.48 21.74
N HIS A 108 -34.48 -0.29 20.51
CA HIS A 108 -35.75 -0.92 20.07
C HIS A 108 -35.81 -1.33 18.59
N ALA A 109 -34.74 -1.93 18.04
CA ALA A 109 -34.81 -2.51 16.70
C ALA A 109 -35.67 -3.78 16.68
N SER A 110 -36.81 -3.74 15.97
CA SER A 110 -37.70 -4.88 15.72
C SER A 110 -36.94 -6.07 15.10
N GLY A 111 -37.33 -7.31 15.45
CA GLY A 111 -36.61 -8.53 15.05
C GLY A 111 -36.37 -8.66 13.54
N LEU A 112 -37.27 -8.11 12.72
CA LEU A 112 -37.14 -8.06 11.27
C LEU A 112 -35.98 -7.16 10.80
N LYS A 113 -35.75 -6.00 11.44
CA LYS A 113 -34.64 -5.10 11.11
C LYS A 113 -33.29 -5.75 11.43
N ARG A 114 -33.20 -6.46 12.57
CA ARG A 114 -32.01 -7.25 12.95
C ARG A 114 -31.73 -8.40 11.97
N TRP A 115 -32.78 -9.13 11.57
CA TRP A 115 -32.65 -10.19 10.57
C TRP A 115 -32.23 -9.67 9.19
N LEU A 116 -32.79 -8.54 8.73
CA LEU A 116 -32.39 -7.92 7.47
C LEU A 116 -30.94 -7.43 7.48
N LEU A 117 -30.46 -6.85 8.60
CA LEU A 117 -29.06 -6.46 8.77
C LEU A 117 -28.13 -7.68 8.79
N TRP A 118 -28.53 -8.76 9.47
CA TRP A 118 -27.80 -10.03 9.47
C TRP A 118 -27.72 -10.62 8.06
N LEU A 119 -28.83 -10.70 7.33
CA LEU A 119 -28.88 -11.22 5.96
C LEU A 119 -28.05 -10.35 5.01
N ARG A 120 -28.16 -9.02 5.15
CA ARG A 120 -27.35 -8.04 4.40
C ARG A 120 -25.86 -8.32 4.62
N SER A 121 -25.41 -8.48 5.86
CA SER A 121 -24.01 -8.79 6.20
C SER A 121 -23.55 -10.10 5.57
N HIS A 122 -24.37 -11.16 5.58
CA HIS A 122 -24.06 -12.44 4.94
C HIS A 122 -24.00 -12.34 3.42
N ILE A 123 -24.89 -11.56 2.79
CA ILE A 123 -24.86 -11.32 1.35
C ILE A 123 -23.61 -10.54 0.95
N PHE A 124 -23.25 -9.47 1.66
CA PHE A 124 -22.01 -8.72 1.38
C PHE A 124 -20.76 -9.55 1.64
N SER A 125 -20.78 -10.35 2.69
CA SER A 125 -19.73 -11.33 3.00
C SER A 125 -19.60 -12.40 1.92
N LEU A 126 -20.69 -12.86 1.31
CA LEU A 126 -20.64 -13.78 0.17
C LEU A 126 -20.19 -13.04 -1.10
N GLN A 127 -20.62 -11.80 -1.30
CA GLN A 127 -20.22 -10.98 -2.45
C GLN A 127 -18.72 -10.67 -2.44
N SER A 128 -18.11 -10.39 -1.28
CA SER A 128 -16.66 -10.25 -1.16
C SER A 128 -15.94 -11.55 -1.51
N LEU A 129 -16.59 -12.71 -1.37
CA LEU A 129 -16.10 -14.00 -1.85
C LEU A 129 -16.16 -14.18 -3.38
N PHE A 130 -16.84 -13.30 -4.12
CA PHE A 130 -16.96 -13.31 -5.59
C PHE A 130 -16.48 -11.99 -6.24
N SER A 131 -15.43 -11.38 -5.69
CA SER A 131 -14.80 -10.18 -6.23
C SER A 131 -14.21 -10.40 -7.64
N GLU A 132 -13.98 -9.32 -8.37
CA GLU A 132 -13.38 -9.33 -9.72
C GLU A 132 -12.01 -10.02 -9.74
N THR A 133 -11.23 -9.85 -8.67
CA THR A 133 -9.94 -10.51 -8.45
C THR A 133 -10.04 -12.03 -8.32
N LYS A 134 -11.21 -12.57 -7.94
CA LYS A 134 -11.46 -14.02 -7.82
C LYS A 134 -11.90 -14.63 -9.15
N ALA A 135 -12.65 -13.89 -9.96
CA ALA A 135 -12.93 -14.29 -11.35
C ALA A 135 -11.64 -14.36 -12.18
N TRP A 136 -10.75 -13.38 -12.01
CA TRP A 136 -9.40 -13.43 -12.59
C TRP A 136 -8.62 -14.66 -12.12
N ALA A 137 -8.69 -15.01 -10.83
CA ALA A 137 -7.99 -16.17 -10.31
C ALA A 137 -8.47 -17.48 -10.96
N ALA A 138 -9.77 -17.63 -11.21
CA ALA A 138 -10.31 -18.81 -11.90
C ALA A 138 -9.77 -18.95 -13.34
N LEU A 139 -9.73 -17.86 -14.11
CA LEU A 139 -9.17 -17.89 -15.47
C LEU A 139 -7.64 -18.07 -15.47
N SER A 140 -6.96 -17.53 -14.44
CA SER A 140 -5.53 -17.73 -14.24
C SER A 140 -5.20 -19.19 -13.92
N LEU A 141 -6.05 -19.86 -13.14
CA LEU A 141 -5.94 -21.30 -12.89
C LEU A 141 -6.06 -22.11 -14.19
N ALA A 142 -7.00 -21.77 -15.07
CA ALA A 142 -7.11 -22.42 -16.37
C ALA A 142 -5.83 -22.23 -17.21
N ARG A 143 -5.21 -21.05 -17.17
CA ARG A 143 -3.93 -20.80 -17.84
C ARG A 143 -2.80 -21.65 -17.23
N ILE A 144 -2.73 -21.75 -15.90
CA ILE A 144 -1.74 -22.59 -15.19
C ILE A 144 -1.88 -24.05 -15.60
N LEU A 145 -3.12 -24.58 -15.64
CA LEU A 145 -3.40 -25.95 -16.10
C LEU A 145 -2.98 -26.16 -17.55
N LEU A 146 -3.17 -25.17 -18.42
CA LEU A 146 -2.68 -25.23 -19.80
C LEU A 146 -1.16 -25.30 -19.86
N LEU A 147 -0.43 -24.44 -19.14
CA LEU A 147 1.04 -24.48 -19.07
C LEU A 147 1.57 -25.81 -18.53
N TRP A 148 0.88 -26.39 -17.55
CA TRP A 148 1.18 -27.71 -17.01
C TRP A 148 0.98 -28.80 -18.07
N SER A 149 -0.14 -28.77 -18.79
CA SER A 149 -0.45 -29.73 -19.85
C SER A 149 0.56 -29.69 -21.01
N THR A 150 1.15 -28.54 -21.31
CA THR A 150 2.22 -28.40 -22.31
C THR A 150 3.60 -28.83 -21.80
N ARG A 151 3.69 -29.48 -20.63
CA ARG A 151 4.93 -29.96 -19.99
C ARG A 151 5.97 -28.87 -19.75
N ARG A 152 5.53 -27.63 -19.53
CA ARG A 152 6.41 -26.53 -19.11
C ARG A 152 6.95 -26.83 -17.71
N LYS A 153 8.23 -26.60 -17.49
CA LYS A 153 8.91 -26.83 -16.20
C LYS A 153 9.30 -25.50 -15.57
N TYR A 154 9.19 -25.43 -14.26
CA TYR A 154 9.61 -24.29 -13.46
C TYR A 154 10.49 -24.79 -12.32
N ASP A 155 11.55 -24.06 -12.05
CA ASP A 155 12.44 -24.31 -10.90
C ASP A 155 11.95 -23.55 -9.66
N LEU A 156 11.07 -22.56 -9.85
CA LEU A 156 10.53 -21.72 -8.78
C LEU A 156 9.15 -21.17 -9.16
N VAL A 157 8.28 -21.01 -8.15
CA VAL A 157 7.04 -20.24 -8.24
C VAL A 157 7.12 -19.07 -7.25
N ILE A 158 6.77 -17.87 -7.70
CA ILE A 158 6.64 -16.68 -6.86
C ILE A 158 5.20 -16.20 -6.95
N SER A 159 4.55 -15.97 -5.81
CA SER A 159 3.24 -15.32 -5.75
C SER A 159 3.32 -14.05 -4.92
N THR A 160 2.79 -12.93 -5.41
CA THR A 160 2.94 -11.62 -4.76
C THR A 160 1.60 -10.89 -4.68
N SER A 161 1.16 -10.60 -3.46
CA SER A 161 -0.12 -9.96 -3.11
C SER A 161 0.06 -8.47 -2.82
N PRO A 162 -0.99 -7.62 -2.86
CA PRO A 162 -2.41 -7.94 -3.12
C PRO A 162 -2.74 -8.22 -4.60
N PRO A 163 -3.86 -8.92 -4.89
CA PRO A 163 -4.82 -9.54 -3.96
C PRO A 163 -4.36 -10.93 -3.50
N ASP A 164 -4.92 -11.42 -2.40
CA ASP A 164 -4.51 -12.70 -1.77
C ASP A 164 -4.75 -13.94 -2.64
N SER A 165 -5.65 -13.84 -3.63
CA SER A 165 -5.97 -14.95 -4.55
C SER A 165 -4.76 -15.42 -5.36
N VAL A 166 -3.73 -14.59 -5.51
CA VAL A 166 -2.45 -14.96 -6.13
C VAL A 166 -1.76 -16.11 -5.38
N HIS A 167 -1.87 -16.17 -4.05
CA HIS A 167 -1.22 -17.19 -3.24
C HIS A 167 -1.91 -18.55 -3.37
N PHE A 168 -3.23 -18.55 -3.55
CA PHE A 168 -3.95 -19.77 -3.90
C PHE A 168 -3.45 -20.37 -5.22
N LEU A 169 -3.25 -19.52 -6.24
CA LEU A 169 -2.67 -19.94 -7.52
C LEU A 169 -1.21 -20.40 -7.36
N GLY A 170 -0.44 -19.75 -6.49
CA GLY A 170 0.91 -20.15 -6.12
C GLY A 170 0.96 -21.57 -5.54
N LEU A 171 0.08 -21.88 -4.58
CA LEU A 171 -0.02 -23.21 -3.97
C LEU A 171 -0.38 -24.31 -4.98
N ILE A 172 -1.30 -24.01 -5.91
CA ILE A 172 -1.65 -24.95 -6.98
C ILE A 172 -0.46 -25.15 -7.92
N SER A 173 0.20 -24.06 -8.31
CA SER A 173 1.35 -24.09 -9.23
C SER A 173 2.51 -24.90 -8.64
N LYS A 174 2.81 -24.72 -7.34
CA LYS A 174 3.76 -25.55 -6.59
C LYS A 174 3.50 -27.04 -6.78
N LYS A 175 2.25 -27.47 -6.58
CA LYS A 175 1.85 -28.88 -6.71
C LYS A 175 1.94 -29.38 -8.15
N LEU A 176 1.47 -28.60 -9.11
CA LEU A 176 1.43 -29.00 -10.53
C LEU A 176 2.84 -29.10 -11.14
N PHE A 177 3.69 -28.12 -10.86
CA PHE A 177 5.04 -28.04 -11.43
C PHE A 177 6.10 -28.73 -10.58
N ASN A 178 5.75 -29.21 -9.37
CA ASN A 178 6.68 -29.75 -8.39
C ASN A 178 7.87 -28.80 -8.12
N ALA A 179 7.55 -27.52 -7.95
CA ALA A 179 8.50 -26.43 -7.78
C ALA A 179 8.27 -25.73 -6.43
N PRO A 180 9.32 -25.27 -5.73
CA PRO A 180 9.16 -24.53 -4.49
C PRO A 180 8.41 -23.20 -4.71
N LEU A 181 7.70 -22.75 -3.67
CA LEU A 181 6.92 -21.52 -3.64
C LEU A 181 7.53 -20.50 -2.69
N ILE A 182 7.80 -19.31 -3.23
CA ILE A 182 7.99 -18.09 -2.45
C ILE A 182 6.67 -17.30 -2.43
N THR A 183 6.19 -17.02 -1.24
CA THR A 183 5.00 -16.18 -1.00
C THR A 183 5.47 -14.80 -0.56
N ASP A 184 5.36 -13.81 -1.46
CA ASP A 184 5.69 -12.40 -1.22
C ASP A 184 4.47 -11.67 -0.67
N LEU A 185 4.45 -11.48 0.65
CA LEU A 185 3.44 -10.78 1.41
C LEU A 185 3.85 -9.32 1.56
N ARG A 186 3.31 -8.47 0.70
CA ARG A 186 3.64 -7.04 0.73
C ARG A 186 2.87 -6.25 1.77
N ASP A 187 1.70 -6.79 2.13
CA ASP A 187 0.81 -6.30 3.18
C ASP A 187 0.31 -7.53 3.97
N PRO A 188 -0.13 -7.36 5.23
CA PRO A 188 -0.85 -8.41 5.93
C PRO A 188 -2.08 -8.85 5.11
N LEU A 189 -2.31 -10.16 5.01
CA LEU A 189 -3.45 -10.69 4.23
C LEU A 189 -4.78 -10.30 4.87
N ILE A 190 -4.83 -10.38 6.20
CA ILE A 190 -6.01 -10.03 6.98
C ILE A 190 -5.75 -8.72 7.73
N MET A 191 -6.53 -7.70 7.39
CA MET A 191 -6.56 -6.40 8.08
C MET A 191 -8.02 -6.09 8.46
N TRP A 192 -8.58 -6.84 9.41
CA TRP A 192 -9.98 -6.68 9.84
C TRP A 192 -10.30 -5.25 10.31
N GLU A 193 -9.30 -4.51 10.79
CA GLU A 193 -9.42 -3.12 11.20
C GLU A 193 -9.67 -2.15 10.04
N GLU A 194 -9.49 -2.60 8.79
CA GLU A 194 -9.72 -1.82 7.57
C GLU A 194 -10.99 -2.24 6.82
N VAL A 195 -11.60 -3.37 7.21
CA VAL A 195 -12.81 -3.90 6.58
C VAL A 195 -14.05 -3.25 7.19
N ASP A 196 -15.02 -2.84 6.35
CA ASP A 196 -16.33 -2.35 6.82
C ASP A 196 -16.96 -3.36 7.79
N PRO A 197 -17.16 -2.99 9.08
CA PRO A 197 -17.72 -3.88 10.09
C PRO A 197 -19.05 -4.51 9.68
N GLN A 198 -19.83 -3.86 8.82
CA GLN A 198 -21.11 -4.38 8.31
C GLN A 198 -20.93 -5.61 7.41
N THR A 199 -19.74 -5.85 6.88
CA THR A 199 -19.41 -6.94 5.95
C THR A 199 -18.67 -8.11 6.61
N VAL A 200 -18.48 -8.04 7.92
CA VAL A 200 -17.72 -9.01 8.71
C VAL A 200 -18.69 -10.03 9.33
N THR A 201 -18.51 -11.31 8.99
CA THR A 201 -19.24 -12.43 9.59
C THR A 201 -18.27 -13.41 10.23
N LYS A 202 -18.68 -14.11 11.29
CA LYS A 202 -17.85 -15.14 11.96
C LYS A 202 -17.40 -16.24 10.99
N PHE A 203 -18.28 -16.60 10.04
CA PHE A 203 -17.95 -17.57 8.99
C PHE A 203 -16.80 -17.07 8.10
N ARG A 204 -16.91 -15.83 7.59
CA ARG A 204 -15.88 -15.24 6.74
C ARG A 204 -14.56 -15.06 7.48
N GLN A 205 -14.61 -14.61 8.73
CA GLN A 205 -13.43 -14.51 9.59
C GLN A 205 -12.71 -15.85 9.70
N SER A 206 -13.44 -16.89 10.14
CA SER A 206 -12.86 -18.23 10.28
C SER A 206 -12.34 -18.79 8.95
N PHE A 207 -13.03 -18.51 7.84
CA PHE A 207 -12.60 -18.94 6.51
C PHE A 207 -11.32 -18.24 6.05
N GLU A 208 -11.26 -16.90 6.12
CA GLU A 208 -10.09 -16.11 5.70
C GLU A 208 -8.88 -16.42 6.59
N GLU A 209 -9.05 -16.55 7.92
CA GLU A 209 -7.99 -16.97 8.85
C GLU A 209 -7.48 -18.39 8.56
N SER A 210 -8.37 -19.30 8.17
CA SER A 210 -7.98 -20.66 7.77
C SER A 210 -7.19 -20.66 6.46
N MET A 211 -7.60 -19.83 5.49
CA MET A 211 -6.89 -19.65 4.23
C MET A 211 -5.51 -19.03 4.44
N GLU A 212 -5.41 -18.00 5.27
CA GLU A 212 -4.16 -17.37 5.68
C GLU A 212 -3.17 -18.39 6.25
N LYS A 213 -3.60 -19.18 7.25
CA LYS A 213 -2.80 -20.28 7.82
C LYS A 213 -2.37 -21.29 6.76
N THR A 214 -3.25 -21.57 5.80
CA THR A 214 -2.96 -22.48 4.68
C THR A 214 -1.86 -21.94 3.79
N TYR A 215 -1.89 -20.65 3.44
CA TYR A 215 -0.83 -20.02 2.63
C TYR A 215 0.51 -20.08 3.35
N TYR A 216 0.55 -19.72 4.63
CA TYR A 216 1.79 -19.69 5.40
C TYR A 216 2.41 -21.08 5.56
N LYS A 217 1.61 -22.08 5.95
CA LYS A 217 2.09 -23.44 6.20
C LYS A 217 2.61 -24.15 4.94
N ASN A 218 2.05 -23.82 3.77
CA ASN A 218 2.37 -24.53 2.53
C ASN A 218 3.36 -23.78 1.63
N SER A 219 3.82 -22.59 2.03
CA SER A 219 4.92 -21.88 1.36
C SER A 219 6.26 -22.51 1.73
N ASP A 220 7.18 -22.62 0.77
CA ASP A 220 8.55 -23.09 1.07
C ASP A 220 9.36 -21.96 1.70
N HIS A 221 9.08 -20.71 1.30
CA HIS A 221 9.60 -19.51 1.93
C HIS A 221 8.57 -18.37 1.88
N ILE A 222 8.60 -17.48 2.85
CA ILE A 222 7.77 -16.28 2.89
C ILE A 222 8.67 -15.04 2.87
N VAL A 223 8.36 -14.10 1.98
CA VAL A 223 8.98 -12.77 1.99
C VAL A 223 7.95 -11.78 2.52
N VAL A 224 8.37 -10.94 3.46
CA VAL A 224 7.54 -9.82 3.96
C VAL A 224 8.25 -8.50 3.70
N THR A 225 7.52 -7.39 3.78
CA THR A 225 8.05 -6.04 3.58
C THR A 225 8.34 -5.30 4.88
N SER A 226 8.04 -5.90 6.04
CA SER A 226 8.11 -5.24 7.34
C SER A 226 8.56 -6.20 8.46
N PRO A 227 9.50 -5.80 9.35
CA PRO A 227 10.04 -6.65 10.40
C PRO A 227 8.99 -7.12 11.41
N ARG A 228 7.97 -6.31 11.73
CA ARG A 228 6.92 -6.70 12.66
C ARG A 228 6.03 -7.79 12.08
N LEU A 229 5.75 -7.74 10.78
CA LEU A 229 5.02 -8.84 10.13
C LEU A 229 5.86 -10.13 10.16
N GLU A 230 7.17 -10.07 9.95
CA GLU A 230 8.06 -11.23 10.12
C GLU A 230 7.96 -11.80 11.55
N ALA A 231 8.10 -10.94 12.57
CA ALA A 231 8.01 -11.36 13.97
C ALA A 231 6.64 -11.97 14.32
N GLU A 232 5.54 -11.38 13.84
CA GLU A 232 4.19 -11.90 14.05
C GLU A 232 4.00 -13.27 13.37
N LEU A 233 4.51 -13.45 12.15
CA LEU A 233 4.44 -14.75 11.48
C LEU A 233 5.25 -15.84 12.21
N LEU A 234 6.43 -15.49 12.72
CA LEU A 234 7.26 -16.43 13.49
C LEU A 234 6.61 -16.79 14.83
N HIS A 235 6.15 -15.79 15.59
CA HIS A 235 5.65 -15.99 16.96
C HIS A 235 4.17 -16.44 16.99
N ASN A 236 3.29 -15.75 16.28
CA ASN A 236 1.84 -15.98 16.37
C ASN A 236 1.38 -17.15 15.50
N HIS A 237 2.05 -17.38 14.36
CA HIS A 237 1.74 -18.49 13.46
C HIS A 237 2.69 -19.69 13.60
N GLY A 238 3.68 -19.61 14.50
CA GLY A 238 4.59 -20.72 14.83
C GLY A 238 5.44 -21.18 13.64
N LEU A 239 5.78 -20.26 12.73
CA LEU A 239 6.65 -20.56 11.59
C LEU A 239 8.10 -20.74 12.04
N LYS A 240 8.88 -21.49 11.27
CA LYS A 240 10.27 -21.80 11.63
C LYS A 240 11.16 -20.58 11.40
N VAL A 241 12.14 -20.39 12.28
CA VAL A 241 13.20 -19.40 12.05
C VAL A 241 13.88 -19.70 10.72
N GLY A 242 14.06 -18.66 9.90
CA GLY A 242 14.62 -18.79 8.55
C GLY A 242 13.61 -19.14 7.45
N SER A 243 12.33 -19.44 7.75
CA SER A 243 11.30 -19.63 6.71
C SER A 243 10.61 -18.34 6.28
N VAL A 244 10.92 -17.23 6.95
CA VAL A 244 10.42 -15.89 6.66
C VAL A 244 11.62 -14.97 6.50
N THR A 245 11.55 -13.98 5.61
CA THR A 245 12.60 -12.98 5.44
C THR A 245 12.00 -11.62 5.10
N THR A 246 12.41 -10.58 5.84
CA THR A 246 12.09 -9.20 5.48
C THR A 246 12.95 -8.70 4.31
N ILE A 247 12.28 -8.34 3.21
CA ILE A 247 12.83 -7.62 2.06
C ILE A 247 11.93 -6.41 1.78
N TYR A 248 12.44 -5.22 2.10
CA TYR A 248 11.71 -3.95 1.98
C TYR A 248 11.30 -3.65 0.54
N ASN A 249 10.27 -2.79 0.37
CA ASN A 249 9.85 -2.32 -0.95
C ASN A 249 10.94 -1.53 -1.68
N GLY A 250 11.70 -0.73 -0.93
CA GLY A 250 12.78 0.13 -1.40
C GLY A 250 12.36 1.27 -2.32
N PHE A 251 13.32 2.03 -2.84
CA PHE A 251 13.11 3.11 -3.81
C PHE A 251 13.83 2.87 -5.13
N ASP A 252 13.31 3.43 -6.23
CA ASP A 252 13.92 3.40 -7.56
C ASP A 252 14.80 4.63 -7.78
N GLY A 253 15.76 4.54 -8.69
CA GLY A 253 16.54 5.70 -9.12
C GLY A 253 17.68 6.06 -8.16
N LYS A 254 18.34 7.18 -8.47
CA LYS A 254 19.48 7.67 -7.69
C LYS A 254 19.01 8.57 -6.56
N ILE A 255 19.80 8.60 -5.49
CA ILE A 255 19.72 9.64 -4.46
C ILE A 255 20.19 10.95 -5.11
N SER A 256 19.47 12.03 -4.84
CA SER A 256 19.75 13.36 -5.37
C SER A 256 21.01 13.92 -4.73
N ASP A 257 21.92 14.42 -5.57
CA ASP A 257 23.09 15.20 -5.15
C ASP A 257 22.75 16.70 -5.00
N ALA A 258 21.46 17.07 -5.07
CA ALA A 258 21.02 18.44 -4.97
C ALA A 258 21.28 19.03 -3.58
N ILE A 259 21.71 20.29 -3.57
CA ILE A 259 21.80 21.11 -2.38
C ILE A 259 20.55 21.98 -2.35
N VAL A 260 19.79 21.91 -1.26
CA VAL A 260 18.60 22.75 -1.08
C VAL A 260 18.98 23.89 -0.13
N PRO A 261 19.11 25.14 -0.64
CA PRO A 261 19.40 26.27 0.22
C PRO A 261 18.21 26.54 1.13
N VAL A 262 18.46 26.69 2.42
CA VAL A 262 17.39 26.98 3.38
C VAL A 262 17.27 28.48 3.53
N MET A 263 16.32 29.05 2.81
CA MET A 263 15.93 30.45 2.95
C MET A 263 14.44 30.53 3.27
N PRO A 264 14.01 31.51 4.09
CA PRO A 264 12.59 31.74 4.31
C PRO A 264 11.83 31.94 2.99
N PRO A 265 10.62 31.34 2.85
CA PRO A 265 10.00 30.46 3.82
C PRO A 265 10.60 29.05 3.79
N VAL A 266 10.77 28.43 4.95
CA VAL A 266 11.01 26.98 5.07
C VAL A 266 9.79 26.25 4.53
N LYS A 267 10.01 25.35 3.56
CA LYS A 267 8.94 24.68 2.80
C LYS A 267 8.81 23.21 3.18
N GLY A 268 7.62 22.81 3.62
CA GLY A 268 7.20 21.43 3.78
C GLY A 268 6.23 20.98 2.69
N VAL A 269 6.26 19.68 2.35
CA VAL A 269 5.37 19.10 1.35
C VAL A 269 4.82 17.75 1.78
N PHE A 270 3.54 17.54 1.52
CA PHE A 270 2.94 16.22 1.40
C PHE A 270 2.53 15.98 -0.04
N ALA A 271 3.04 14.92 -0.67
CA ALA A 271 2.64 14.52 -2.02
C ALA A 271 1.95 13.16 -1.99
N GLY A 272 0.63 13.11 -2.16
CA GLY A 272 -0.16 11.89 -2.24
C GLY A 272 -1.62 12.10 -1.85
N ASN A 273 -2.31 11.03 -1.50
CA ASN A 273 -3.73 11.08 -1.17
C ASN A 273 -3.95 10.96 0.34
N LEU A 274 -4.85 11.80 0.87
CA LEU A 274 -5.33 11.75 2.26
C LEU A 274 -6.56 10.84 2.33
N TYR A 275 -6.32 9.53 2.45
CA TYR A 275 -7.36 8.52 2.58
C TYR A 275 -7.17 7.71 3.87
N PHE A 276 -8.24 7.02 4.31
CA PHE A 276 -8.32 6.26 5.57
C PHE A 276 -7.94 7.09 6.81
N LYS A 277 -6.89 6.67 7.52
CA LYS A 277 -6.50 7.11 8.86
C LYS A 277 -5.36 8.13 8.85
N ARG A 278 -4.96 8.61 7.67
CA ARG A 278 -3.97 9.69 7.52
C ARG A 278 -4.63 11.01 7.90
N ASN A 279 -4.57 11.35 9.17
CA ASN A 279 -5.24 12.51 9.74
C ASN A 279 -4.31 13.73 9.73
N PRO A 280 -4.57 14.75 8.89
CA PRO A 280 -3.77 15.97 8.86
C PRO A 280 -4.14 16.97 9.97
N ILE A 281 -5.28 16.79 10.63
CA ILE A 281 -5.82 17.78 11.59
C ILE A 281 -4.85 18.08 12.74
N PRO A 282 -4.20 17.09 13.41
CA PRO A 282 -3.22 17.40 14.45
C PRO A 282 -2.06 18.28 13.98
N LEU A 283 -1.63 18.12 12.71
CA LEU A 283 -0.61 18.98 12.12
C LEU A 283 -1.14 20.39 11.89
N PHE A 284 -2.36 20.53 11.37
CA PHE A 284 -2.96 21.84 11.14
C PHE A 284 -3.22 22.59 12.45
N GLU A 285 -3.68 21.90 13.49
CA GLU A 285 -3.81 22.45 14.83
C GLU A 285 -2.47 22.92 15.41
N ALA A 286 -1.39 22.15 15.19
CA ALA A 286 -0.06 22.55 15.63
C ALA A 286 0.43 23.81 14.90
N ILE A 287 0.21 23.90 13.58
CA ILE A 287 0.55 25.09 12.79
C ILE A 287 -0.26 26.30 13.26
N LYS A 288 -1.56 26.13 13.54
CA LYS A 288 -2.43 27.17 14.09
C LYS A 288 -1.91 27.69 15.43
N GLU A 289 -1.47 26.81 16.32
CA GLU A 289 -0.88 27.18 17.61
C GLU A 289 0.43 27.95 17.46
N LEU A 290 1.32 27.48 16.58
CA LEU A 290 2.58 28.17 16.27
C LEU A 290 2.33 29.56 15.67
N LYS A 291 1.34 29.70 14.78
CA LYS A 291 0.95 30.99 14.20
C LYS A 291 0.41 31.94 15.27
N LYS A 292 -0.49 31.44 16.14
CA LYS A 292 -1.05 32.22 17.26
C LYS A 292 0.04 32.74 18.21
N ASN A 293 1.11 31.97 18.39
CA ASN A 293 2.26 32.35 19.22
C ASN A 293 3.30 33.21 18.48
N ASN A 294 3.01 33.66 17.24
CA ASN A 294 3.91 34.42 16.37
C ASN A 294 5.24 33.72 16.06
N ILE A 295 5.27 32.38 16.09
CA ILE A 295 6.46 31.58 15.75
C ILE A 295 6.55 31.38 14.23
N VAL A 296 5.40 31.24 13.56
CA VAL A 296 5.33 31.04 12.10
C VAL A 296 4.34 31.98 11.44
N ASN A 297 4.61 32.33 10.19
CA ASN A 297 3.71 32.97 9.23
C ASN A 297 4.07 32.52 7.81
N GLY A 298 3.30 32.90 6.80
CA GLY A 298 3.55 32.52 5.41
C GLY A 298 4.89 32.98 4.80
N ASP A 299 5.60 33.92 5.41
CA ASP A 299 6.94 34.35 4.98
C ASP A 299 8.06 33.53 5.64
N VAL A 300 7.77 32.92 6.79
CA VAL A 300 8.71 32.09 7.54
C VAL A 300 8.56 30.61 7.18
N PHE A 301 7.33 30.12 7.02
CA PHE A 301 7.04 28.71 6.89
C PHE A 301 5.86 28.49 5.93
N ARG A 302 5.97 27.50 5.05
CA ARG A 302 4.89 27.08 4.15
C ARG A 302 4.78 25.56 4.08
N PHE A 303 3.56 25.07 3.94
CA PHE A 303 3.26 23.65 3.78
C PHE A 303 2.35 23.42 2.58
N ASP A 304 2.78 22.59 1.64
CA ASP A 304 2.01 22.30 0.44
C ASP A 304 1.54 20.85 0.40
N PHE A 305 0.26 20.65 0.15
CA PHE A 305 -0.36 19.34 -0.03
C PHE A 305 -0.69 19.16 -1.50
N TYR A 306 -0.06 18.18 -2.16
CA TYR A 306 -0.34 17.81 -3.55
C TYR A 306 -1.03 16.46 -3.61
N GLY A 307 -2.07 16.34 -4.44
CA GLY A 307 -2.83 15.11 -4.66
C GLY A 307 -4.29 15.22 -4.22
N ASP A 308 -4.93 14.07 -3.98
CA ASP A 308 -6.30 14.05 -3.48
C ASP A 308 -6.32 14.30 -1.97
N CYS A 309 -6.29 15.59 -1.62
CA CYS A 309 -6.15 16.10 -0.26
C CYS A 309 -7.25 17.12 0.13
N ALA A 310 -8.17 17.45 -0.77
CA ALA A 310 -9.16 18.52 -0.51
C ALA A 310 -10.19 18.11 0.55
N ILE A 311 -10.56 16.83 0.57
CA ILE A 311 -11.57 16.32 1.49
C ILE A 311 -10.93 15.24 2.37
N TRP A 312 -11.14 15.33 3.68
CA TRP A 312 -10.76 14.28 4.61
C TRP A 312 -11.91 13.99 5.57
N ASN A 313 -12.39 12.74 5.61
CA ASN A 313 -13.52 12.32 6.43
C ASN A 313 -14.77 13.23 6.35
N GLY A 314 -15.04 13.78 5.16
CA GLY A 314 -16.18 14.67 4.91
C GLY A 314 -15.94 16.14 5.25
N ILE A 315 -14.76 16.49 5.77
CA ILE A 315 -14.34 17.87 6.02
C ILE A 315 -13.67 18.40 4.76
N ASP A 316 -14.14 19.55 4.24
CA ASP A 316 -13.39 20.32 3.25
C ASP A 316 -12.22 21.00 3.96
N LEU A 317 -11.01 20.53 3.67
CA LEU A 317 -9.82 21.02 4.32
C LEU A 317 -9.44 22.43 3.86
N ARG A 318 -9.89 22.91 2.69
CA ARG A 318 -9.62 24.31 2.28
C ARG A 318 -10.42 25.28 3.15
N GLU A 319 -11.72 25.00 3.32
CA GLU A 319 -12.60 25.76 4.20
C GLU A 319 -12.09 25.72 5.64
N TRP A 320 -11.69 24.53 6.13
CA TRP A 320 -11.11 24.39 7.47
C TRP A 320 -9.87 25.28 7.65
N LEU A 321 -8.97 25.35 6.66
CA LEU A 321 -7.75 26.17 6.76
C LEU A 321 -8.07 27.67 6.80
N GLU A 322 -9.03 28.14 5.99
CA GLU A 322 -9.49 29.53 5.95
C GLU A 322 -10.17 29.94 7.28
N GLU A 323 -11.10 29.10 7.78
CA GLU A 323 -11.78 29.34 9.07
C GLU A 323 -10.81 29.39 10.26
N ASN A 324 -9.72 28.63 10.17
CA ASN A 324 -8.68 28.59 11.19
C ASN A 324 -7.57 29.62 10.95
N GLY A 325 -7.64 30.39 9.85
CA GLY A 325 -6.73 31.47 9.49
C GLY A 325 -5.29 31.00 9.30
N ILE A 326 -5.07 29.84 8.68
CA ILE A 326 -3.73 29.30 8.37
C ILE A 326 -3.54 28.97 6.88
N ASP A 327 -4.43 29.46 6.02
CA ASP A 327 -4.42 29.32 4.56
C ASP A 327 -3.25 30.06 3.87
N ASP A 328 -2.63 31.02 4.56
CA ASP A 328 -1.38 31.67 4.16
C ASP A 328 -0.13 30.79 4.38
N ILE A 329 -0.23 29.81 5.29
CA ILE A 329 0.85 28.88 5.63
C ILE A 329 0.65 27.54 4.92
N VAL A 330 -0.56 27.01 4.92
CA VAL A 330 -0.87 25.69 4.38
C VAL A 330 -1.69 25.82 3.11
N SER A 331 -1.21 25.24 2.02
CA SER A 331 -1.93 25.23 0.75
C SER A 331 -2.28 23.82 0.29
N ILE A 332 -3.53 23.64 -0.14
CA ILE A 332 -4.00 22.39 -0.76
C ILE A 332 -4.02 22.58 -2.26
N LYS A 333 -3.20 21.80 -2.95
CA LYS A 333 -2.97 21.80 -4.39
C LYS A 333 -3.51 20.50 -5.00
N GLY A 334 -3.81 20.55 -6.28
CA GLY A 334 -4.39 19.41 -7.00
C GLY A 334 -3.38 18.30 -7.30
N LEU A 335 -3.82 17.33 -8.11
CA LEU A 335 -2.97 16.30 -8.68
C LEU A 335 -1.98 16.92 -9.68
N ILE A 336 -0.74 16.45 -9.62
CA ILE A 336 0.36 16.84 -10.51
C ILE A 336 1.01 15.58 -11.11
N SER A 337 1.77 15.75 -12.18
CA SER A 337 2.46 14.63 -12.82
C SER A 337 3.55 14.03 -11.92
N PRO A 338 3.91 12.74 -12.10
CA PRO A 338 5.00 12.12 -11.35
C PRO A 338 6.33 12.88 -11.47
N GLN A 339 6.62 13.46 -12.64
CA GLN A 339 7.83 14.25 -12.88
C GLN A 339 7.83 15.55 -12.05
N GLU A 340 6.69 16.22 -11.96
CA GLU A 340 6.54 17.41 -11.11
C GLU A 340 6.68 17.05 -9.63
N VAL A 341 6.14 15.90 -9.19
CA VAL A 341 6.31 15.40 -7.82
C VAL A 341 7.80 15.23 -7.50
N GLU A 342 8.57 14.56 -8.36
CA GLU A 342 10.02 14.39 -8.11
C GLU A 342 10.75 15.73 -8.04
N SER A 343 10.42 16.68 -8.94
CA SER A 343 11.01 18.02 -8.93
C SER A 343 10.71 18.78 -7.63
N ILE A 344 9.47 18.71 -7.15
CA ILE A 344 9.03 19.31 -5.90
C ILE A 344 9.75 18.66 -4.70
N LEU A 345 9.77 17.34 -4.62
CA LEU A 345 10.44 16.65 -3.52
C LEU A 345 11.94 16.98 -3.44
N GLY A 346 12.59 17.28 -4.59
CA GLY A 346 13.98 17.72 -4.64
C GLY A 346 14.25 19.16 -4.19
N GLN A 347 13.21 19.98 -3.99
CA GLN A 347 13.33 21.41 -3.66
C GLN A 347 12.78 21.76 -2.27
N TYR A 348 12.12 20.83 -1.58
CA TYR A 348 11.46 21.09 -0.30
C TYR A 348 12.32 20.63 0.86
N HIS A 349 12.18 21.33 1.98
CA HIS A 349 13.00 21.14 3.18
C HIS A 349 12.46 20.03 4.08
N ILE A 350 11.13 19.91 4.12
CA ILE A 350 10.43 18.91 4.93
C ILE A 350 9.57 18.04 4.01
N LEU A 351 9.76 16.72 4.09
CA LEU A 351 8.99 15.74 3.33
C LEU A 351 8.05 14.99 4.29
N LEU A 352 6.76 15.33 4.25
CA LEU A 352 5.76 14.84 5.19
C LEU A 352 5.19 13.50 4.78
N ASN A 353 5.18 12.56 5.72
CA ASN A 353 4.51 11.28 5.54
C ASN A 353 3.64 10.92 6.75
N PHE A 354 2.45 10.39 6.48
CA PHE A 354 1.50 9.91 7.49
C PHE A 354 1.45 8.38 7.46
N THR A 355 1.74 7.76 8.59
CA THR A 355 1.70 6.30 8.79
C THR A 355 0.91 5.90 10.02
N GLN A 356 -0.04 6.76 10.41
CA GLN A 356 -0.93 6.54 11.54
C GLN A 356 -1.73 5.24 11.38
N PHE A 357 -1.83 4.49 12.49
CA PHE A 357 -2.52 3.22 12.60
C PHE A 357 -2.03 2.14 11.61
N GLN A 358 -0.76 2.20 11.20
CA GLN A 358 -0.11 1.23 10.31
C GLN A 358 1.09 0.56 10.98
N PRO A 359 0.92 -0.16 12.10
CA PRO A 359 2.04 -0.68 12.89
C PRO A 359 2.93 -1.68 12.13
N ARG A 360 2.39 -2.35 11.11
CA ARG A 360 3.01 -3.46 10.36
C ARG A 360 3.31 -3.12 8.90
N GLN A 361 3.09 -1.89 8.47
CA GLN A 361 3.24 -1.50 7.07
C GLN A 361 4.18 -0.32 6.96
N ILE A 362 5.08 -0.37 5.98
CA ILE A 362 5.95 0.74 5.63
C ILE A 362 5.55 1.20 4.23
N PRO A 363 4.82 2.33 4.10
CA PRO A 363 4.38 2.81 2.81
C PRO A 363 5.54 3.08 1.85
N ALA A 364 5.31 2.85 0.55
CA ALA A 364 6.31 3.09 -0.49
C ALA A 364 6.91 4.51 -0.43
N LYS A 365 6.09 5.50 -0.05
CA LYS A 365 6.49 6.91 0.11
C LYS A 365 7.62 7.10 1.12
N THR A 366 7.65 6.31 2.21
CA THR A 366 8.75 6.33 3.18
C THR A 366 10.08 6.06 2.48
N PHE A 367 10.10 5.11 1.54
CA PHE A 367 11.31 4.81 0.77
C PHE A 367 11.57 5.85 -0.32
N GLU A 368 10.54 6.28 -1.06
CA GLU A 368 10.70 7.26 -2.15
C GLU A 368 11.33 8.57 -1.67
N TYR A 369 11.01 9.00 -0.45
CA TYR A 369 11.59 10.20 0.18
C TYR A 369 13.08 10.08 0.49
N LEU A 370 13.62 8.86 0.66
CA LEU A 370 15.06 8.65 0.90
C LEU A 370 15.94 9.09 -0.27
N ARG A 371 15.35 9.35 -1.44
CA ARG A 371 16.06 9.88 -2.60
C ARG A 371 16.35 11.38 -2.52
N PHE A 372 15.66 12.11 -1.65
CA PHE A 372 15.64 13.57 -1.69
C PHE A 372 16.29 14.17 -0.44
N PRO A 373 16.93 15.35 -0.55
CA PRO A 373 17.68 15.96 0.55
C PRO A 373 16.79 16.51 1.67
N GLY A 374 15.50 16.73 1.40
CA GLY A 374 14.56 17.19 2.42
C GLY A 374 14.46 16.22 3.60
N ARG A 375 14.38 16.78 4.81
CA ARG A 375 14.23 16.02 6.06
C ARG A 375 12.85 15.37 6.08
N MET A 376 12.81 14.04 6.21
CA MET A 376 11.53 13.35 6.36
C MET A 376 10.91 13.68 7.71
N LEU A 377 9.67 14.16 7.71
CA LEU A 377 8.83 14.29 8.89
C LEU A 377 7.77 13.19 8.85
N LEU A 378 7.92 12.18 9.68
CA LEU A 378 7.01 11.05 9.77
C LEU A 378 6.06 11.22 10.96
N ILE A 379 4.78 11.41 10.68
CA ILE A 379 3.72 11.39 11.69
C ILE A 379 3.23 9.96 11.86
N SER A 380 3.54 9.35 12.99
CA SER A 380 3.33 7.91 13.26
C SER A 380 3.28 7.60 14.75
N GLU A 381 2.56 6.53 15.12
CA GLU A 381 2.65 6.01 16.49
C GLU A 381 4.07 5.48 16.78
N PRO A 382 4.63 5.77 17.97
CA PRO A 382 5.90 5.18 18.39
C PRO A 382 5.88 3.65 18.31
N GLY A 383 6.94 3.06 17.76
CA GLY A 383 7.07 1.60 17.64
C GLY A 383 6.37 0.96 16.45
N SER A 384 5.81 1.75 15.51
CA SER A 384 5.46 1.25 14.18
C SER A 384 6.73 0.89 13.39
N ASP A 385 6.63 -0.01 12.43
CA ASP A 385 7.78 -0.37 11.59
C ASP A 385 8.34 0.81 10.78
N ALA A 386 7.47 1.72 10.33
CA ALA A 386 7.90 2.94 9.67
C ALA A 386 8.67 3.86 10.63
N ALA A 387 8.18 4.02 11.87
CA ALA A 387 8.85 4.79 12.91
C ALA A 387 10.22 4.22 13.28
N ASN A 388 10.31 2.91 13.52
CA ASN A 388 11.57 2.25 13.85
C ASN A 388 12.57 2.38 12.69
N LEU A 389 12.13 2.13 11.44
CA LEU A 389 12.98 2.28 10.27
C LEU A 389 13.57 3.69 10.15
N VAL A 390 12.75 4.73 10.34
CA VAL A 390 13.22 6.12 10.24
C VAL A 390 14.17 6.48 11.38
N LYS A 391 13.90 5.98 12.60
CA LYS A 391 14.68 6.29 13.79
C LYS A 391 16.02 5.54 13.83
N ASP A 392 16.02 4.25 13.55
CA ASP A 392 17.17 3.36 13.73
C ASP A 392 18.30 3.66 12.72
N ASP A 393 17.94 4.13 11.52
CA ASP A 393 18.91 4.52 10.47
C ASP A 393 19.00 6.05 10.29
N GLU A 394 18.47 6.84 11.23
CA GLU A 394 18.54 8.31 11.26
C GLU A 394 18.10 8.96 9.93
N LEU A 395 16.99 8.49 9.36
CA LEU A 395 16.50 8.87 8.02
C LEU A 395 15.55 10.07 8.03
N GLY A 396 15.34 10.69 9.19
CA GLY A 396 14.39 11.76 9.40
C GLY A 396 13.94 11.86 10.85
N VAL A 397 12.73 12.39 11.03
CA VAL A 397 12.14 12.59 12.35
C VAL A 397 10.83 11.86 12.44
N VAL A 398 10.61 11.21 13.58
CA VAL A 398 9.34 10.57 13.91
C VAL A 398 8.65 11.38 14.99
N VAL A 399 7.39 11.71 14.74
CA VAL A 399 6.56 12.47 15.68
C VAL A 399 5.26 11.73 15.93
N ALA A 400 4.87 11.68 17.21
CA ALA A 400 3.58 11.14 17.61
C ALA A 400 2.43 11.94 16.96
N PRO A 401 1.28 11.30 16.65
CA PRO A 401 0.18 11.92 15.92
C PRO A 401 -0.70 12.83 16.79
N ASP A 402 -0.08 13.64 17.64
CA ASP A 402 -0.73 14.60 18.52
C ASP A 402 -0.19 16.02 18.28
N ARG A 403 -1.06 17.02 18.48
CA ARG A 403 -0.76 18.43 18.25
C ARG A 403 0.50 18.88 18.99
N ASP A 404 0.65 18.53 20.27
CA ASP A 404 1.71 19.07 21.13
C ASP A 404 3.10 18.57 20.71
N SER A 405 3.20 17.28 20.38
CA SER A 405 4.42 16.69 19.83
C SER A 405 4.79 17.29 18.48
N ILE A 406 3.80 17.48 17.59
CA ILE A 406 4.02 18.12 16.28
C ILE A 406 4.45 19.58 16.43
N CYS A 407 3.83 20.33 17.33
CA CYS A 407 4.18 21.72 17.63
C CYS A 407 5.64 21.85 18.08
N ARG A 408 6.08 21.01 19.03
CA ARG A 408 7.47 20.98 19.51
C ARG A 408 8.46 20.64 18.40
N GLU A 409 8.14 19.64 17.58
CA GLU A 409 9.08 19.20 16.55
C GLU A 409 9.17 20.20 15.40
N LEU A 410 8.05 20.74 14.93
CA LEU A 410 8.06 21.79 13.90
C LEU A 410 8.87 23.00 14.36
N LYS A 411 8.71 23.42 15.61
CA LYS A 411 9.53 24.48 16.19
C LYS A 411 11.02 24.14 16.15
N THR A 412 11.39 22.93 16.56
CA THR A 412 12.78 22.45 16.53
C THR A 412 13.35 22.45 15.11
N ILE A 413 12.57 22.02 14.12
CA ILE A 413 12.98 22.02 12.71
C ILE A 413 13.15 23.44 12.19
N ILE A 414 12.25 24.37 12.53
CA ILE A 414 12.31 25.76 12.09
C ILE A 414 13.49 26.50 12.74
N ASP A 415 13.67 26.34 14.04
CA ASP A 415 14.77 26.96 14.81
C ASP A 415 16.14 26.37 14.40
N GLY A 416 16.16 25.08 14.05
CA GLY A 416 17.35 24.33 13.66
C GLY A 416 17.59 24.23 12.16
N CYS A 417 16.92 25.04 11.34
CA CYS A 417 17.15 25.06 9.90
C CYS A 417 18.59 25.51 9.60
N GLU A 418 19.45 24.55 9.25
CA GLU A 418 20.80 24.80 8.74
C GLU A 418 20.72 25.67 7.47
N SER A 419 21.81 26.36 7.10
CA SER A 419 21.81 27.21 5.89
C SER A 419 21.57 26.44 4.59
N GLU A 420 21.90 25.14 4.56
CA GLU A 420 21.74 24.27 3.40
C GLU A 420 21.43 22.84 3.82
N LEU A 421 20.45 22.19 3.18
CA LEU A 421 20.21 20.76 3.31
C LEU A 421 20.96 20.00 2.22
N ARG A 422 21.76 19.03 2.63
CA ARG A 422 22.46 18.08 1.76
C ARG A 422 22.53 16.72 2.41
N ILE A 423 22.55 15.68 1.58
CA ILE A 423 22.75 14.30 2.05
C ILE A 423 24.26 14.07 2.11
N ASP A 424 24.80 13.83 3.30
CA ASP A 424 26.22 13.49 3.45
C ASP A 424 26.52 12.02 3.06
N ARG A 425 27.80 11.64 3.06
CA ARG A 425 28.21 10.29 2.65
C ARG A 425 27.71 9.19 3.59
N GLU A 426 27.64 9.45 4.89
CA GLU A 426 27.19 8.47 5.88
C GLU A 426 25.69 8.26 5.76
N GLU A 427 24.93 9.35 5.65
CA GLU A 427 23.50 9.33 5.42
C GLU A 427 23.15 8.67 4.08
N MET A 428 23.91 8.96 3.01
CA MET A 428 23.77 8.29 1.73
C MET A 428 23.97 6.78 1.87
N SER A 429 24.97 6.34 2.65
CA SER A 429 25.19 4.92 2.92
C SER A 429 24.00 4.28 3.64
N ARG A 430 23.44 4.94 4.67
CA ARG A 430 22.24 4.48 5.39
C ARG A 430 21.03 4.37 4.45
N ARG A 431 20.78 5.39 3.63
CA ARG A 431 19.69 5.42 2.63
C ARG A 431 19.84 4.31 1.59
N MET A 432 21.05 4.07 1.07
CA MET A 432 21.30 3.05 0.02
C MET A 432 21.00 1.62 0.46
N LYS A 433 20.98 1.33 1.77
CA LYS A 433 20.50 0.05 2.32
C LYS A 433 19.07 -0.27 1.85
N TYR A 434 18.28 0.75 1.57
CA TYR A 434 16.88 0.64 1.15
C TYR A 434 16.67 0.86 -0.35
N SER A 435 17.74 0.90 -1.16
CA SER A 435 17.60 0.93 -2.61
C SER A 435 16.90 -0.34 -3.12
N ARG A 436 15.98 -0.20 -4.09
CA ARG A 436 15.28 -1.36 -4.65
C ARG A 436 16.23 -2.33 -5.35
N GLU A 437 17.33 -1.83 -5.92
CA GLU A 437 18.39 -2.66 -6.47
C GLU A 437 18.96 -3.63 -5.42
N LEU A 438 19.33 -3.12 -4.23
CA LEU A 438 19.85 -3.96 -3.15
C LEU A 438 18.79 -4.92 -2.61
N GLN A 439 17.55 -4.46 -2.45
CA GLN A 439 16.44 -5.34 -2.02
C GLN A 439 16.18 -6.46 -3.05
N ASN A 440 16.23 -6.15 -4.34
CA ASN A 440 16.08 -7.13 -5.40
C ASN A 440 17.26 -8.09 -5.45
N ARG A 441 18.51 -7.63 -5.25
CA ARG A 441 19.67 -8.53 -5.14
C ARG A 441 19.50 -9.53 -4.00
N ARG A 442 19.03 -9.08 -2.83
CA ARG A 442 18.68 -9.96 -1.70
C ARG A 442 17.56 -10.93 -2.06
N TYR A 443 16.55 -10.47 -2.79
CA TYR A 443 15.44 -11.31 -3.24
C TYR A 443 15.91 -12.39 -4.22
N VAL A 444 16.69 -12.03 -5.24
CA VAL A 444 17.17 -13.01 -6.23
C VAL A 444 18.08 -14.03 -5.57
N ALA A 445 18.99 -13.63 -4.68
CA ALA A 445 19.80 -14.58 -3.90
C ALA A 445 18.93 -15.54 -3.06
N LEU A 446 17.84 -15.05 -2.46
CA LEU A 446 16.86 -15.91 -1.79
C LEU A 446 16.15 -16.86 -2.77
N ALA A 447 15.74 -16.35 -3.94
CA ALA A 447 15.09 -17.14 -4.97
C ALA A 447 15.97 -18.29 -5.47
N GLU A 448 17.27 -18.04 -5.66
CA GLU A 448 18.23 -19.09 -6.03
C GLU A 448 18.37 -20.16 -4.94
N ARG A 449 18.55 -19.74 -3.68
CA ARG A 449 18.66 -20.69 -2.55
C ARG A 449 17.43 -21.57 -2.41
N VAL A 450 16.23 -20.97 -2.50
CA VAL A 450 14.97 -21.70 -2.39
C VAL A 450 14.75 -22.65 -3.57
N ALA A 451 15.06 -22.23 -4.80
CA ALA A 451 14.89 -23.04 -6.00
C ALA A 451 15.79 -24.28 -6.01
N PHE A 452 17.05 -24.13 -5.58
CA PHE A 452 18.06 -25.19 -5.67
C PHE A 452 18.39 -25.86 -4.33
N LYS A 453 17.65 -25.52 -3.26
CA LYS A 453 17.82 -26.05 -1.89
C LYS A 453 19.24 -25.89 -1.36
N GLU A 454 19.88 -24.78 -1.68
CA GLU A 454 21.15 -24.40 -1.05
C GLU A 454 20.88 -24.03 0.41
N SER A 455 21.78 -24.41 1.32
CA SER A 455 21.60 -24.15 2.76
C SER A 455 21.45 -22.65 3.04
N LEU A 456 20.40 -22.29 3.82
CA LEU A 456 20.05 -20.92 4.20
C LEU A 456 21.08 -20.25 5.11
#